data_AF-A0A1H4GJZ7-F1
#
_entry.id   AF-A0A1H4GJZ7-F1
#
_cell.length_a   1.000
_cell.length_b   1.000
_cell.length_c   1.000
_cell.angle_alpha   90.00
_cell.angle_beta   90.00
_cell.angle_gamma   90.00
#
_symmetry.space_group_name_H-M   'P 1'
#
loop_
_entity.id
_entity.type
_entity.pdbx_description
1 polymer ?
#
loop_
_entity_poly.entity_id
_entity_poly.type
_entity_poly.pdbx_seq_one_letter_code
_entity_poly.pdbx_strand_id
1 'polypeptide(L)'
;MILYDYQCVNSHRFEAAVRSMADASPNCPTCGAETAKRPSRVQLGGRASTGPSREQMPKSWNAVRGGDKETVRRWHDLAAKREKLEERHPELAGNRRPVLAHEGIFREKPLRAGDDIAKSVSEAVVTSKEKEK
;
A
#
# COMPACT_ATOMS: atom_id res chain seq x y z
N MET A 1 -26.80 -10.76 30.94
CA MET A 1 -27.30 -9.66 30.11
C MET A 1 -26.24 -9.39 29.04
N ILE A 2 -26.64 -9.38 27.77
CA ILE A 2 -25.73 -9.33 26.62
C ILE A 2 -26.01 -8.04 25.86
N LEU A 3 -24.96 -7.30 25.56
CA LEU A 3 -25.03 -5.99 24.91
C LEU A 3 -24.78 -6.16 23.41
N TYR A 4 -25.61 -5.55 22.57
CA TYR A 4 -25.44 -5.54 21.11
C TYR A 4 -25.67 -4.14 20.54
N ASP A 5 -24.96 -3.84 19.46
CA ASP A 5 -25.29 -2.75 18.56
C ASP A 5 -26.46 -3.15 17.66
N TYR A 6 -27.46 -2.28 17.53
CA TYR A 6 -28.59 -2.44 16.63
C TYR A 6 -28.66 -1.30 15.62
N GLN A 7 -29.22 -1.60 14.46
CA GLN A 7 -29.56 -0.59 13.45
C GLN A 7 -30.98 -0.84 12.92
N CYS A 8 -31.78 0.22 12.84
CA CYS A 8 -33.12 0.15 12.23
C CYS A 8 -33.08 0.44 10.72
N VAL A 9 -34.19 0.19 10.02
CA VAL A 9 -34.36 0.49 8.59
C VAL A 9 -34.17 1.99 8.26
N ASN A 10 -34.44 2.88 9.22
CA ASN A 10 -34.21 4.33 9.09
C ASN A 10 -32.78 4.75 9.47
N SER A 11 -31.85 3.79 9.58
CA SER A 11 -30.43 4.00 9.88
C SER A 11 -30.08 4.57 11.26
N HIS A 12 -31.04 4.69 12.19
CA HIS A 12 -30.72 4.99 13.59
C HIS A 12 -29.93 3.85 14.23
N ARG A 13 -28.93 4.20 15.03
CA ARG A 13 -28.04 3.26 15.73
C ARG A 13 -28.18 3.45 17.23
N PHE A 14 -28.23 2.34 17.95
CA PHE A 14 -28.29 2.33 19.39
C PHE A 14 -27.76 1.02 19.94
N GLU A 15 -27.42 1.04 21.22
CA GLU A 15 -26.97 -0.12 21.97
C GLU A 15 -28.13 -0.61 22.85
N ALA A 16 -28.36 -1.92 22.88
CA ALA A 16 -29.38 -2.49 23.75
C ALA A 16 -28.95 -3.81 24.36
N ALA A 17 -29.44 -4.03 25.58
CA ALA A 17 -29.13 -5.18 26.39
C ALA A 17 -30.28 -6.21 26.32
N VAL A 18 -29.97 -7.45 25.94
CA VAL A 18 -30.91 -8.58 25.88
C VAL A 18 -30.55 -9.65 26.92
N ARG A 19 -31.52 -10.49 27.31
CA ARG A 19 -31.29 -11.52 28.33
C ARG A 19 -30.63 -12.75 27.72
N SER A 20 -31.02 -13.09 26.50
CA SER A 20 -30.54 -14.22 25.71
C SER A 20 -30.22 -13.81 24.27
N MET A 21 -29.37 -14.58 23.59
CA MET A 21 -29.10 -14.42 22.16
C MET A 21 -30.33 -14.70 21.28
N ALA A 22 -31.26 -15.53 21.76
CA ALA A 22 -32.47 -15.93 21.06
C ALA A 22 -33.64 -14.94 21.24
N ASP A 23 -33.48 -13.92 22.09
CA ASP A 23 -34.50 -12.90 22.28
C ASP A 23 -34.70 -12.09 20.99
N ALA A 24 -35.95 -11.65 20.76
CA ALA A 24 -36.29 -10.78 19.65
C ALA A 24 -35.51 -9.45 19.73
N SER A 25 -35.15 -8.90 18.56
CA SER A 25 -34.51 -7.59 18.48
C SER A 25 -35.45 -6.50 19.04
N PRO A 26 -34.96 -5.59 19.90
CA PRO A 26 -35.76 -4.48 20.40
C PRO A 26 -36.13 -3.51 19.28
N ASN A 27 -37.31 -2.91 19.35
CA ASN A 27 -37.69 -1.84 18.43
C ASN A 27 -36.80 -0.62 18.62
N CYS A 28 -36.65 0.17 17.57
CA CYS A 28 -35.85 1.38 17.59
C CYS A 28 -36.42 2.38 18.62
N PRO A 29 -35.63 2.88 19.60
CA PRO A 29 -36.12 3.82 20.60
C PRO A 29 -36.47 5.20 20.00
N THR A 30 -35.97 5.50 18.80
CA THR A 30 -36.21 6.80 18.13
C THR A 30 -37.44 6.79 17.23
N CYS A 31 -37.69 5.70 16.49
CA CYS A 31 -38.74 5.67 15.48
C CYS A 31 -39.65 4.44 15.52
N GLY A 32 -39.48 3.55 16.50
CA GLY A 32 -40.31 2.36 16.70
C GLY A 32 -40.16 1.24 15.66
N ALA A 33 -39.38 1.47 14.59
CA ALA A 33 -39.19 0.49 13.53
C ALA A 33 -38.38 -0.73 14.00
N GLU A 34 -38.55 -1.85 13.28
CA GLU A 34 -37.78 -3.08 13.50
C GLU A 34 -36.27 -2.84 13.32
N THR A 35 -35.47 -3.63 14.04
CA THR A 35 -34.02 -3.49 14.10
C THR A 35 -33.32 -4.82 13.87
N ALA A 36 -32.12 -4.75 13.32
CA ALA A 36 -31.24 -5.90 13.15
C ALA A 36 -29.98 -5.71 14.01
N LYS A 37 -29.47 -6.83 14.54
CA LYS A 37 -28.16 -6.88 15.20
C LYS A 37 -27.09 -6.49 14.20
N ARG A 38 -26.27 -5.51 14.56
CA ARG A 38 -25.15 -5.07 13.74
C ARG A 38 -23.90 -5.83 14.17
N PRO A 39 -23.22 -6.54 13.26
CA PRO A 39 -21.94 -7.15 13.60
C PRO A 39 -20.95 -6.04 13.99
N SER A 40 -20.20 -6.25 15.07
CA SER A 40 -19.15 -5.33 15.50
C SER A 40 -18.18 -5.11 14.34
N ARG A 41 -17.82 -3.85 14.08
CA ARG A 41 -16.84 -3.54 13.05
C ARG A 41 -15.49 -4.06 13.49
N VAL A 42 -14.91 -4.99 12.74
CA VAL A 42 -13.51 -5.39 12.92
C VAL A 42 -12.65 -4.18 12.53
N GLN A 43 -12.09 -3.50 13.52
CA GLN A 43 -11.07 -2.48 13.30
C GLN A 43 -9.72 -3.18 13.35
N LEU A 44 -9.11 -3.42 12.18
CA LEU A 44 -7.74 -3.90 12.11
C LEU A 44 -6.80 -2.75 12.47
N GLY A 45 -6.48 -2.61 13.76
CA GLY A 45 -5.43 -1.74 14.26
C GLY A 45 -4.03 -2.31 14.02
N GLY A 46 -2.99 -1.47 14.08
CA GLY A 46 -1.60 -1.94 14.12
C GLY A 46 -1.05 -2.51 12.81
N ARG A 47 -1.61 -2.16 11.64
CA ARG A 47 -1.07 -2.60 10.35
C ARG A 47 0.36 -2.06 10.19
N ALA A 48 1.34 -2.95 10.28
CA ALA A 48 2.73 -2.63 9.98
C ALA A 48 2.83 -2.20 8.52
N SER A 49 3.36 -1.00 8.29
CA SER A 49 3.63 -0.46 6.96
C SER A 49 5.06 0.03 6.95
N THR A 50 5.85 -0.46 6.00
CA THR A 50 7.23 -0.01 5.78
C THR A 50 7.31 1.31 5.03
N GLY A 51 6.16 1.96 4.80
CA GLY A 51 6.04 3.15 3.96
C GLY A 51 6.28 2.87 2.47
N PRO A 52 6.29 3.92 1.64
CA PRO A 52 6.61 3.80 0.23
C PRO A 52 8.05 3.32 0.03
N SER A 53 8.24 2.48 -0.99
CA SER A 53 9.55 2.07 -1.48
C SER A 53 10.25 3.22 -2.20
N ARG A 54 11.55 3.07 -2.42
CA ARG A 54 12.37 4.07 -3.10
C ARG A 54 12.01 4.21 -4.58
N GLU A 55 11.54 3.12 -5.20
CA GLU A 55 11.06 3.08 -6.58
C GLU A 55 9.79 3.92 -6.79
N GLN A 56 8.98 4.07 -5.73
CA GLN A 56 7.75 4.87 -5.70
C GLN A 56 8.01 6.36 -5.43
N MET A 57 9.27 6.76 -5.18
CA MET A 57 9.60 8.18 -5.04
C MET A 57 9.29 8.92 -6.34
N PRO A 58 8.85 10.18 -6.24
CA PRO A 58 8.53 10.99 -7.41
C PRO A 58 9.78 11.21 -8.26
N LYS A 59 9.66 10.95 -9.57
CA LYS A 59 10.75 11.11 -10.56
C LYS A 59 10.51 12.29 -11.52
N SER A 60 9.48 13.10 -11.27
CA SER A 60 9.08 14.20 -12.14
C SER A 60 8.64 15.43 -11.35
N TRP A 61 8.73 16.60 -12.00
CA TRP A 61 8.33 17.90 -11.44
C TRP A 61 6.86 17.94 -11.01
N ASN A 62 5.97 17.38 -11.82
CA ASN A 62 4.54 17.33 -11.52
C ASN A 62 4.25 16.42 -10.32
N ALA A 63 5.01 15.34 -10.14
CA ALA A 63 4.84 14.42 -9.01
C ALA A 63 5.23 15.05 -7.66
N VAL A 64 6.07 16.09 -7.67
CA VAL A 64 6.37 16.94 -6.51
C VAL A 64 5.56 18.24 -6.49
N ARG A 65 4.42 18.27 -7.19
CA ARG A 65 3.50 19.43 -7.24
C ARG A 65 4.20 20.74 -7.64
N GLY A 66 5.09 20.67 -8.61
CA GLY A 66 5.84 21.84 -9.05
C GLY A 66 6.88 22.34 -8.04
N GLY A 67 7.46 21.42 -7.27
CA GLY A 67 8.48 21.75 -6.28
C GLY A 67 7.93 22.37 -5.00
N ASP A 68 6.65 22.12 -4.70
CA ASP A 68 6.01 22.51 -3.44
C ASP A 68 6.88 22.10 -2.23
N LYS A 69 7.22 23.06 -1.37
CA LYS A 69 8.25 22.90 -0.34
C LYS A 69 7.86 21.82 0.66
N GLU A 70 6.61 21.80 1.11
CA GLU A 70 6.06 20.82 2.04
C GLU A 70 6.09 19.42 1.43
N THR A 71 5.71 19.30 0.16
CA THR A 71 5.74 18.04 -0.58
C THR A 71 7.17 17.50 -0.70
N VAL A 72 8.12 18.34 -1.10
CA VAL A 72 9.53 17.98 -1.21
C VAL A 72 10.08 17.55 0.15
N ARG A 73 9.84 18.34 1.20
CA ARG A 73 10.27 18.01 2.57
C ARG A 73 9.72 16.65 3.03
N ARG A 74 8.43 16.39 2.80
CA ARG A 74 7.81 15.12 3.15
C ARG A 74 8.50 13.94 2.45
N TRP A 75 8.83 14.08 1.16
CA TRP A 75 9.53 13.03 0.43
C TRP A 75 10.96 12.82 0.93
N HIS A 76 11.67 13.88 1.31
CA HIS A 76 12.98 13.77 1.97
C HIS A 76 12.87 13.00 3.30
N ASP A 77 11.90 13.32 4.15
CA ASP A 77 11.71 12.64 5.43
C ASP A 77 11.38 11.14 5.24
N LEU A 78 10.54 10.82 4.25
CA LEU A 78 10.24 9.44 3.89
C LEU A 78 11.47 8.71 3.35
N ALA A 79 12.30 9.38 2.55
CA ALA A 79 13.53 8.82 2.01
C ALA A 79 14.53 8.47 3.12
N ALA A 80 14.75 9.37 4.07
CA ALA A 80 15.65 9.14 5.19
C ALA A 80 15.17 7.98 6.09
N LYS A 81 13.85 7.88 6.32
CA LYS A 81 13.28 6.75 7.07
C LYS A 81 13.46 5.43 6.34
N ARG A 82 13.26 5.43 5.01
CA ARG A 82 13.44 4.24 4.19
C ARG A 82 14.88 3.78 4.17
N GLU A 83 15.84 4.70 4.04
CA GLU A 83 17.26 4.39 4.07
C GLU A 83 17.67 3.70 5.37
N LYS A 84 17.27 4.24 6.52
CA LYS A 84 17.50 3.62 7.84
C LYS A 84 16.79 2.28 8.03
N LEU A 85 15.70 2.05 7.30
CA LEU A 85 14.99 0.77 7.32
C LEU A 85 15.77 -0.26 6.51
N GLU A 86 16.16 0.07 5.29
CA GLU A 86 16.91 -0.79 4.38
C GLU A 86 18.32 -1.12 4.90
N GLU A 87 18.96 -0.21 5.64
CA GLU A 87 20.24 -0.49 6.30
C GLU A 87 20.12 -1.58 7.37
N ARG A 88 19.01 -1.59 8.11
CA ARG A 88 18.73 -2.62 9.13
C ARG A 88 18.14 -3.90 8.54
N HIS A 89 17.47 -3.78 7.40
CA HIS A 89 16.77 -4.85 6.70
C HIS A 89 17.16 -4.86 5.22
N PRO A 90 18.36 -5.40 4.89
CA PRO A 90 18.85 -5.42 3.52
C PRO A 90 17.94 -6.20 2.56
N GLU A 91 17.15 -7.15 3.06
CA GLU A 91 16.14 -7.89 2.30
C GLU A 91 15.01 -7.02 1.76
N LEU A 92 14.79 -5.83 2.36
CA LEU A 92 13.81 -4.86 1.89
C LEU A 92 14.40 -3.88 0.86
N ALA A 93 15.73 -3.87 0.70
CA ALA A 93 16.39 -2.99 -0.26
C ALA A 93 16.15 -3.50 -1.69
N GLY A 94 15.77 -2.57 -2.57
CA GLY A 94 15.75 -2.85 -4.01
C GLY A 94 17.15 -3.08 -4.57
N ASN A 95 17.25 -3.37 -5.88
CA ASN A 95 18.56 -3.51 -6.53
C ASN A 95 19.26 -2.15 -6.66
N ARG A 96 20.23 -1.89 -5.76
CA ARG A 96 21.03 -0.65 -5.69
C ARG A 96 22.29 -0.66 -6.55
N ARG A 97 22.54 -1.73 -7.30
CA ARG A 97 23.77 -1.85 -8.11
C ARG A 97 23.76 -0.79 -9.22
N PRO A 98 24.88 -0.06 -9.44
CA PRO A 98 24.99 0.95 -10.48
C PRO A 98 24.57 0.43 -11.84
N VAL A 99 23.86 1.25 -12.61
CA VAL A 99 23.50 0.94 -13.99
C VAL A 99 24.68 1.30 -14.88
N LEU A 100 25.20 0.33 -15.62
CA LEU A 100 26.31 0.50 -16.57
C LEU A 100 25.80 0.87 -17.97
N ALA A 101 24.69 0.27 -18.41
CA ALA A 101 24.05 0.58 -19.68
C ALA A 101 22.52 0.39 -19.56
N HIS A 102 21.74 1.28 -20.18
CA HIS A 102 20.27 1.24 -20.14
C HIS A 102 19.63 1.66 -21.47
N GLU A 103 20.44 1.85 -22.51
CA GLU A 103 20.01 2.28 -23.83
C GLU A 103 20.27 1.16 -24.86
N GLY A 104 19.74 1.33 -26.07
CA GLY A 104 19.86 0.34 -27.15
C GLY A 104 19.27 -1.01 -26.75
N ILE A 105 20.06 -2.08 -26.91
CA ILE A 105 19.66 -3.45 -26.55
C ILE A 105 19.29 -3.60 -25.06
N PHE A 106 19.78 -2.71 -24.19
CA PHE A 106 19.53 -2.73 -22.75
C PHE A 106 18.35 -1.85 -22.30
N ARG A 107 17.56 -1.32 -23.24
CA ARG A 107 16.41 -0.45 -22.93
C ARG A 107 15.41 -1.11 -21.98
N GLU A 108 15.17 -2.40 -22.16
CA GLU A 108 14.18 -3.17 -21.39
C GLU A 108 14.74 -3.63 -20.04
N LYS A 109 16.00 -4.09 -20.04
CA LYS A 109 16.68 -4.61 -18.87
C LYS A 109 18.07 -3.96 -18.79
N PRO A 110 18.22 -2.92 -17.95
CA PRO A 110 19.50 -2.25 -17.78
C PRO A 110 20.58 -3.21 -17.28
N LEU A 111 21.76 -3.15 -17.90
CA LEU A 111 22.96 -3.82 -17.43
C LEU A 111 23.45 -3.16 -16.15
N ARG A 112 23.65 -3.93 -15.08
CA ARG A 112 24.11 -3.42 -13.79
C ARG A 112 25.47 -3.98 -13.39
N ALA A 113 26.21 -3.21 -12.59
CA ALA A 113 27.56 -3.57 -12.15
C ALA A 113 27.55 -4.87 -11.35
N GLY A 114 28.27 -5.91 -11.81
CA GLY A 114 28.30 -7.26 -11.24
C GLY A 114 27.44 -8.31 -11.96
N ASP A 115 26.75 -7.92 -13.04
CA ASP A 115 26.04 -8.87 -13.89
C ASP A 115 27.05 -9.59 -14.77
N ASP A 116 26.74 -10.84 -15.15
CA ASP A 116 27.50 -11.52 -16.18
C ASP A 116 27.24 -10.81 -17.52
N ILE A 117 28.25 -10.07 -17.98
CA ILE A 117 28.15 -9.22 -19.18
C ILE A 117 27.80 -10.07 -20.41
N ALA A 118 28.43 -11.24 -20.58
CA ALA A 118 28.21 -12.08 -21.75
C ALA A 118 26.77 -12.60 -21.79
N LYS A 119 26.27 -13.07 -20.64
CA LYS A 119 24.88 -13.50 -20.50
C LYS A 119 23.92 -12.34 -20.74
N SER A 120 24.14 -11.19 -20.09
CA SER A 120 23.27 -10.02 -20.22
C SER A 120 23.19 -9.48 -21.64
N VAL A 121 24.30 -9.45 -22.39
CA VAL A 121 24.31 -9.05 -23.81
C VAL A 121 23.50 -10.04 -24.64
N SER A 122 23.70 -11.35 -24.45
CA SER A 122 22.97 -12.37 -25.21
C SER A 122 21.45 -12.28 -25.01
N GLU A 123 21.00 -12.12 -23.76
CA GLU A 123 19.58 -11.94 -23.42
C GLU A 123 19.01 -10.65 -24.05
N ALA A 124 19.75 -9.54 -23.95
CA ALA A 124 19.35 -8.24 -24.48
C ALA A 124 19.18 -8.25 -26.00
N VAL A 125 20.10 -8.88 -26.74
CA VAL A 125 20.03 -8.99 -28.22
C VAL A 125 18.84 -9.83 -28.68
N VAL A 126 18.53 -10.93 -27.97
CA VAL A 126 17.34 -11.73 -28.28
C VAL A 126 16.07 -10.90 -28.07
N THR A 127 15.97 -10.26 -26.90
CA THR A 127 14.81 -9.44 -26.53
C THR A 127 14.59 -8.26 -27.50
N SER A 128 15.68 -7.61 -27.96
CA SER A 128 15.57 -6.49 -28.90
C SER A 128 15.10 -6.96 -30.28
N LYS A 129 15.58 -8.11 -30.76
CA LYS A 129 15.18 -8.68 -32.05
C LYS A 129 13.73 -9.17 -32.06
N GLU A 130 13.25 -9.73 -30.95
CA GLU A 130 11.84 -10.14 -30.81
C GLU A 130 10.87 -8.96 -30.90
N LYS A 131 11.30 -7.74 -30.50
CA LYS A 131 10.47 -6.54 -30.58
C LYS A 131 10.53 -5.79 -31.92
N GLU A 132 11.52 -6.09 -32.76
CA GLU A 132 11.61 -5.54 -34.13
C GLU A 132 10.73 -6.28 -35.14
N LYS A 133 10.12 -7.40 -34.73
CA LYS A 133 9.27 -8.25 -35.56
C LYS A 133 7.79 -7.99 -35.27
#